data_AF-A0A9N9JI93-F1
#
_entry.id   AF-A0A9N9JI93-F1
#
_cell.length_a   1.000
_cell.length_b   1.000
_cell.length_c   1.000
_cell.angle_alpha   90.00
_cell.angle_beta   90.00
_cell.angle_gamma   90.00
#
_symmetry.space_group_name_H-M   'P 1'
#
loop_
_entity.id
_entity.type
_entity.pdbx_description
1 polymer ?
#
loop_
_entity_poly.entity_id
_entity_poly.type
_entity_poly.pdbx_seq_one_letter_code
_entity_poly.pdbx_strand_id
1 'polypeptide(L)' 'TFPCIFVLDDFEKELAEIKSLRNAEDKTPLSGYLINILDAVVSSKGREFYGTPRSTFSNYIEKVLHPTYTGSR' A
#
# COMPACT_ATOMS: atom_id res chain seq x y z
N THR A 1 -10.20 -2.22 19.19
CA THR A 1 -10.28 -1.73 17.80
C THR A 1 -10.83 -0.32 17.82
N PHE A 2 -10.16 0.62 17.16
CA PHE A 2 -10.68 1.98 17.01
C PHE A 2 -11.72 1.97 15.88
N PRO A 3 -12.93 2.55 16.07
CA PRO A 3 -14.06 2.36 15.16
C PRO A 3 -13.89 2.99 13.76
N CYS A 4 -12.83 3.76 13.54
CA CYS A 4 -12.56 4.50 12.30
C CYS A 4 -11.15 4.25 11.76
N ILE A 5 -10.46 3.22 12.25
CA ILE A 5 -9.16 2.80 11.71
C ILE A 5 -9.40 1.52 10.94
N PHE A 6 -9.00 1.52 9.68
CA PHE A 6 -9.02 0.35 8.83
C PHE A 6 -7.58 -0.01 8.47
N VAL A 7 -7.29 -1.30 8.46
CA VAL A 7 -6.07 -1.89 7.91
C VAL A 7 -6.42 -2.70 6.67
N LEU A 8 -5.43 -3.05 5.86
CA LEU A 8 -5.69 -3.81 4.62
C LEU A 8 -6.42 -5.15 4.89
N ASP A 9 -6.15 -5.79 6.03
CA ASP A 9 -6.82 -7.03 6.44
C ASP A 9 -8.33 -6.87 6.65
N ASP A 10 -8.86 -5.64 6.79
CA ASP A 10 -10.31 -5.40 6.85
C ASP A 10 -10.99 -5.56 5.47
N PHE A 11 -10.21 -5.67 4.38
CA PHE A 11 -10.66 -5.72 2.98
C PHE A 11 -10.30 -7.05 2.29
N GLU A 12 -10.49 -8.18 3.00
CA GLU A 12 -10.15 -9.52 2.52
C GLU A 12 -10.74 -9.88 1.14
N LYS A 13 -11.95 -9.41 0.85
CA LYS A 13 -12.63 -9.70 -0.42
C LYS A 13 -11.93 -9.00 -1.58
N GLU A 14 -11.54 -7.75 -1.38
CA GLU A 14 -10.81 -6.92 -2.33
C GLU A 14 -9.38 -7.44 -2.53
N LEU A 15 -8.77 -8.01 -1.49
CA LEU A 15 -7.43 -8.60 -1.56
C LEU A 15 -7.39 -9.99 -2.23
N ALA A 16 -8.53 -10.64 -2.48
CA ALA A 16 -8.59 -12.01 -2.99
C ALA A 16 -7.82 -12.19 -4.31
N GLU A 17 -7.92 -11.22 -5.23
CA GLU A 17 -7.23 -11.25 -6.51
C GLU A 17 -5.71 -11.24 -6.32
N ILE A 18 -5.17 -10.27 -5.57
CA ILE A 18 -3.73 -10.17 -5.25
C ILE A 18 -3.24 -11.42 -4.51
N LYS A 19 -4.03 -11.96 -3.57
CA LYS A 19 -3.68 -13.18 -2.83
C LYS A 19 -3.61 -14.42 -3.72
N SER A 20 -4.32 -14.42 -4.85
CA SER A 20 -4.29 -15.50 -5.84
C SER A 20 -3.14 -15.40 -6.84
N LEU A 21 -2.52 -14.23 -7.01
CA LEU A 21 -1.47 -14.01 -8.00
C LEU A 21 -0.24 -14.88 -7.73
N ARG A 22 0.24 -15.54 -8.79
CA ARG A 22 1.46 -16.36 -8.81
C ARG A 22 2.33 -15.92 -9.97
N ASN A 23 3.64 -15.94 -9.78
CA ASN A 23 4.59 -15.79 -10.88
C ASN A 23 4.35 -16.91 -11.91
N ALA A 24 4.44 -16.57 -13.19
CA ALA A 24 4.11 -17.48 -14.28
C ALA A 24 5.08 -18.68 -14.38
N GLU A 25 6.37 -18.45 -14.11
CA GLU A 25 7.47 -19.39 -14.31
C GLU A 25 7.61 -20.37 -13.14
N ASP A 26 7.68 -19.86 -11.90
CA ASP A 26 8.01 -20.65 -10.71
C ASP A 26 6.82 -20.86 -9.75
N LYS A 27 5.66 -20.27 -10.06
CA LYS A 27 4.45 -20.27 -9.23
C LYS A 27 4.61 -19.66 -7.84
N THR A 28 5.63 -18.82 -7.63
CA THR A 28 5.83 -18.12 -6.36
C THR A 28 4.65 -17.17 -6.08
N PRO A 29 4.06 -17.19 -4.86
CA PRO A 29 3.04 -16.22 -4.45
C PRO A 29 3.56 -14.78 -4.50
N LEU A 30 2.85 -13.92 -5.24
CA LEU A 30 3.26 -12.52 -5.42
C LEU A 30 2.68 -11.58 -4.35
N SER A 31 1.73 -12.05 -3.54
CA SER A 31 1.04 -11.24 -2.54
C SER A 31 2.00 -10.58 -1.54
N GLY A 32 3.06 -11.29 -1.11
CA GLY A 32 4.06 -10.74 -0.17
C GLY A 32 4.84 -9.53 -0.73
N TYR A 33 4.91 -9.39 -2.06
CA TYR A 33 5.56 -8.25 -2.71
C TYR A 33 4.54 -7.14 -3.04
N LEU A 34 3.36 -7.54 -3.53
CA LEU A 34 2.36 -6.61 -4.05
C LEU A 34 1.54 -5.91 -2.97
N ILE A 35 1.33 -6.54 -1.80
CA ILE A 35 0.60 -5.92 -0.69
C ILE A 35 1.27 -4.61 -0.25
N ASN A 36 2.60 -4.57 -0.19
CA ASN A 36 3.33 -3.34 0.17
C ASN A 36 3.11 -2.22 -0.86
N ILE A 37 3.04 -2.56 -2.16
CA ILE A 37 2.76 -1.55 -3.20
C ILE A 37 1.32 -1.04 -3.09
N LEU A 38 0.37 -1.93 -2.79
CA LEU A 38 -1.01 -1.53 -2.54
C LEU A 38 -1.10 -0.58 -1.32
N ASP A 39 -0.42 -0.90 -0.22
CA ASP A 39 -0.35 -0.07 0.98
C ASP A 39 0.21 1.33 0.68
N ALA A 40 1.28 1.41 -0.11
CA ALA A 40 1.86 2.67 -0.57
C ALA A 40 0.89 3.52 -1.40
N VAL A 41 0.14 2.90 -2.31
CA VAL A 41 -0.83 3.59 -3.16
C VAL A 41 -2.05 4.05 -2.35
N VAL A 42 -2.54 3.24 -1.42
CA VAL A 42 -3.69 3.62 -0.58
C VAL A 42 -3.29 4.73 0.39
N SER A 43 -2.18 4.58 1.11
CA SER A 43 -1.72 5.57 2.10
C SER A 43 -1.37 6.93 1.48
N SER A 44 -0.81 6.96 0.27
CA SER A 44 -0.50 8.22 -0.44
C SER A 44 -1.73 9.01 -0.88
N LYS A 45 -2.90 8.39 -1.02
CA LYS A 45 -4.15 9.08 -1.38
C LYS A 45 -4.85 9.73 -0.20
N GLY A 46 -4.35 9.54 1.02
CA GLY A 46 -4.87 10.20 2.21
C GLY A 46 -4.75 11.72 2.12
N ARG A 47 -5.51 12.44 2.96
CA ARG A 47 -5.39 13.91 3.10
C ARG A 47 -4.02 14.31 3.63
N GLU A 48 -3.48 13.52 4.55
CA GLU A 48 -2.15 13.67 5.16
C GLU A 48 -1.48 12.30 5.14
N PHE A 49 -0.16 12.28 5.02
CA PHE A 49 0.62 11.06 5.13
C PHE A 49 1.53 11.09 6.36
N TYR A 50 1.51 10.01 7.15
CA TYR A 50 2.38 9.85 8.32
C TYR A 50 3.22 8.59 8.15
N GLY A 51 4.52 8.78 7.97
CA GLY A 51 5.49 7.72 7.73
C GLY A 51 6.40 7.41 8.93
N THR A 52 7.29 6.43 8.75
CA THR A 52 8.35 6.14 9.73
C THR A 52 9.61 6.98 9.42
N PRO A 53 10.18 7.71 10.39
CA PRO A 53 11.38 8.51 10.17
C PRO A 53 12.54 7.70 9.59
N ARG A 54 13.21 8.25 8.56
CA ARG A 54 14.33 7.63 7.82
C ARG A 54 14.01 6.34 7.05
N SER A 55 12.73 5.93 6.95
CA SER A 55 12.34 4.82 6.08
C SER A 55 12.43 5.25 4.61
N THR A 56 13.20 4.52 3.81
CA THR A 56 13.26 4.74 2.35
C THR A 56 11.90 4.53 1.69
N PHE A 57 11.11 3.57 2.20
CA PHE A 57 9.76 3.28 1.75
C PHE A 57 8.80 4.43 2.09
N SER A 58 8.78 4.92 3.34
CA SER A 58 7.95 6.07 3.71
C SER A 58 8.36 7.34 2.98
N ASN A 59 9.67 7.57 2.79
CA ASN A 59 10.17 8.69 1.99
C ASN A 59 9.67 8.65 0.54
N TYR A 60 9.61 7.47 -0.07
CA TYR A 60 9.06 7.31 -1.42
C TYR A 60 7.57 7.65 -1.45
N ILE A 61 6.79 7.17 -0.48
CA ILE A 61 5.36 7.48 -0.39
C ILE A 61 5.13 8.99 -0.20
N GLU A 62 5.81 9.59 0.77
CA GLU A 62 5.65 11.00 1.15
C GLU A 62 6.09 11.96 0.04
N LYS A 63 7.22 11.70 -0.62
CA LYS A 63 7.84 12.65 -1.56
C LYS A 63 7.48 12.43 -3.01
N VAL A 64 6.96 11.25 -3.36
CA VAL A 64 6.65 10.90 -4.75
C VAL A 64 5.17 10.60 -4.92
N LEU A 65 4.65 9.59 -4.22
CA LEU A 65 3.28 9.13 -4.45
C LEU A 65 2.24 10.13 -3.92
N HIS A 66 2.43 10.65 -2.71
CA HIS A 66 1.46 11.54 -2.06
C HIS A 66 1.27 12.87 -2.85
N PRO A 67 2.34 13.57 -3.29
CA PRO A 67 2.25 14.68 -4.23
C PRO A 67 1.52 14.34 -5.52
N THR A 68 1.78 13.15 -6.08
CA THR A 68 1.17 12.70 -7.35
C THR A 68 -0.34 12.56 -7.23
N TYR A 69 -0.85 12.09 -6.10
CA TYR A 69 -2.29 11.87 -5.91
C TYR A 69 -3.05 13.07 -5.34
N THR A 70 -2.38 13.93 -4.57
CA THR A 70 -3.03 15.10 -3.95
C THR A 70 -2.85 16.39 -4.76
N GLY A 71 -1.93 16.40 -5.73
CA GLY A 71 -1.61 17.60 -6.50
C GLY A 71 -0.84 18.66 -5.70
N SER A 72 -0.40 18.32 -4.48
CA SER A 72 0.51 19.16 -3.70
C SER A 72 1.90 19.08 -4.33
N ARG A 73 2.44 20.22 -4.79
CA ARG A 73 3.82 20.33 -5.29
C ARG A 73 4.73 20.86 -4.20
#